data_AF-A0A3N4K518-F1
#
_entry.id   AF-A0A3N4K518-F1
#
_cell.length_a   1.000
_cell.length_b   1.000
_cell.length_c   1.000
_cell.angle_alpha   90.00
_cell.angle_beta   90.00
_cell.angle_gamma   90.00
#
_symmetry.space_group_name_H-M   'P 1'
#
loop_
_entity.id
_entity.type
_entity.pdbx_description
1 polymer ?
#
loop_
_entity_poly.entity_id
_entity_poly.type
_entity_poly.pdbx_seq_one_letter_code
_entity_poly.pdbx_strand_id
1 'polypeptide(L)' 'PILWPACIEQMSSLPNFRLMEDNMPSHCSDFRNTACEKERIPKMNWSTNSLDLNPIEHIWHLM' A
#
# COMPACT_ATOMS: atom_id res chain seq x y z
N PRO A 1 -9.05 4.17 -0.07
CA PRO A 1 -9.84 2.97 0.37
C PRO A 1 -9.14 2.31 1.57
N ILE A 2 -9.88 1.64 2.45
CA ILE A 2 -9.30 0.91 3.58
C ILE A 2 -8.80 -0.45 3.04
N LEU A 3 -7.49 -0.58 2.82
CA LEU A 3 -6.91 -1.76 2.16
C LEU A 3 -6.39 -2.82 3.14
N TRP A 4 -6.25 -2.49 4.43
CA TRP A 4 -5.64 -3.39 5.42
C TRP A 4 -6.34 -4.76 5.55
N PRO A 5 -7.69 -4.91 5.46
CA PRO A 5 -8.31 -6.23 5.56
C PRO A 5 -7.90 -7.14 4.40
N ALA A 6 -7.89 -6.61 3.17
CA ALA A 6 -7.43 -7.34 2.00
C ALA A 6 -5.92 -7.66 2.08
N CYS A 7 -5.12 -6.78 2.67
CA CYS A 7 -3.69 -7.05 2.87
C CYS A 7 -3.47 -8.27 3.78
N ILE A 8 -4.26 -8.44 4.85
CA ILE A 8 -4.16 -9.60 5.74
C ILE A 8 -4.44 -10.91 5.00
N GLU A 9 -5.47 -10.93 4.15
CA GLU A 9 -5.79 -12.09 3.32
C GLU A 9 -4.63 -12.45 2.40
N GLN A 10 -4.02 -11.44 1.75
CA GLN A 10 -2.88 -11.64 0.85
C GLN A 10 -1.60 -12.05 1.58
N MET A 11 -1.37 -11.57 2.80
CA MET A 11 -0.22 -11.99 3.60
C MET A 11 -0.27 -13.48 3.95
N SER A 12 -1.46 -14.07 4.02
CA SER A 12 -1.62 -15.52 4.29
C SER A 12 -1.28 -16.38 3.07
N SER A 13 -1.41 -15.84 1.86
CA SER A 13 -1.15 -16.56 0.60
C SER A 13 0.21 -16.23 -0.04
N LEU A 14 0.80 -15.08 0.29
CA LEU A 14 2.02 -14.57 -0.33
C LEU A 14 3.13 -14.33 0.71
N PRO A 15 4.17 -15.19 0.77
CA PRO A 15 5.20 -15.13 1.82
C PRO A 15 6.06 -13.86 1.78
N ASN A 16 6.09 -13.15 0.64
CA ASN A 16 6.86 -11.91 0.46
C ASN A 16 5.95 -10.71 0.16
N PHE A 17 4.69 -10.76 0.60
CA PHE A 17 3.77 -9.65 0.42
C PHE A 17 4.35 -8.34 0.97
N ARG A 18 4.22 -7.25 0.20
CA ARG A 18 4.50 -5.89 0.63
C ARG A 18 3.46 -4.96 0.02
N LEU A 19 2.88 -4.10 0.86
CA LEU A 19 1.98 -3.05 0.42
C LEU A 19 2.79 -1.94 -0.26
N MET A 20 2.53 -1.72 -1.55
CA MET A 20 3.05 -0.59 -2.32
C MET A 20 1.92 0.40 -2.57
N GLU A 21 2.14 1.64 -2.20
CA GLU A 21 1.20 2.75 -2.36
C GLU A 21 1.95 4.06 -2.18
N ASP A 22 1.40 5.12 -2.77
CA ASP A 22 1.96 6.45 -2.65
C ASP A 22 1.78 7.05 -1.24
N ASN A 23 2.28 8.27 -1.09
CA ASN A 23 2.22 9.03 0.16
C ASN A 23 1.06 10.05 0.18
N MET A 24 -0.02 9.87 -0.58
CA MET A 24 -1.14 10.83 -0.49
C MET A 24 -1.68 10.89 0.96
N PRO A 25 -2.23 12.03 1.41
CA PRO A 25 -2.62 12.22 2.81
C PRO A 25 -3.60 11.18 3.36
N SER A 26 -4.50 10.65 2.52
CA SER A 26 -5.41 9.56 2.89
C SER A 26 -4.67 8.26 3.22
N HIS A 27 -3.57 8.01 2.51
CA HIS A 27 -2.67 6.89 2.78
C HIS A 27 -1.79 7.20 4.01
N CYS A 28 -1.29 8.41 4.17
CA CYS A 28 -0.44 8.72 5.33
C CYS A 28 -1.19 9.02 6.64
N SER A 29 -2.50 8.79 6.72
CA SER A 29 -3.30 9.08 7.92
C SER A 29 -2.96 8.18 9.12
N ASP A 30 -2.94 8.77 10.32
CA ASP A 30 -2.62 8.08 11.57
C ASP A 30 -3.54 6.88 11.82
N PHE A 31 -4.84 7.02 11.57
CA PHE A 31 -5.82 5.95 11.71
C PHE A 31 -5.40 4.71 10.92
N ARG A 32 -4.93 4.92 9.69
CA ARG A 32 -4.56 3.85 8.78
C ARG A 32 -3.19 3.27 9.10
N ASN A 33 -2.21 4.12 9.41
CA ASN A 33 -0.88 3.68 9.82
C ASN A 33 -0.95 2.83 11.09
N THR A 34 -1.70 3.27 12.10
CA THR A 34 -1.94 2.52 13.33
C THR A 34 -2.56 1.14 13.06
N ALA A 35 -3.54 1.07 12.15
CA ALA A 35 -4.12 -0.20 11.75
C ALA A 35 -3.11 -1.12 11.04
N CYS A 36 -2.31 -0.58 10.12
CA CYS A 36 -1.29 -1.37 9.42
C CYS A 36 -0.17 -1.86 10.35
N GLU A 37 0.25 -1.05 11.31
CA GLU A 37 1.24 -1.41 12.33
C GLU A 37 0.72 -2.52 13.25
N LYS A 38 -0.52 -2.41 13.72
CA LYS A 38 -1.17 -3.43 14.56
C LYS A 38 -1.21 -4.79 13.87
N GLU A 39 -1.57 -4.80 12.59
CA GLU A 39 -1.69 -6.01 11.77
C GLU A 39 -0.34 -6.43 11.15
N ARG A 40 0.76 -5.72 11.47
CA ARG A 40 2.12 -5.96 10.96
C ARG A 40 2.20 -6.01 9.43
N ILE A 41 1.40 -5.20 8.75
CA ILE A 41 1.40 -5.13 7.29
C ILE A 41 2.72 -4.47 6.82
N PRO A 42 3.58 -5.20 6.08
CA PRO A 42 4.82 -4.64 5.60
C PRO A 42 4.53 -3.62 4.49
N LYS A 43 4.79 -2.33 4.75
CA LYS A 43 4.67 -1.25 3.77
C LYS A 43 6.02 -0.94 3.13
N MET A 44 6.05 -0.74 1.82
CA MET A 44 7.23 -0.23 1.13
C MET A 44 7.36 1.28 1.32
N ASN A 45 8.56 1.75 1.65
CA ASN A 45 8.84 3.18 1.67
C ASN A 45 8.73 3.74 0.25
N TRP A 46 7.88 4.75 0.08
CA TRP A 46 7.68 5.40 -1.21
C TRP A 46 8.29 6.80 -1.20
N SER A 47 8.98 7.17 -2.28
CA SER A 47 9.49 8.53 -2.45
C SER A 47 8.36 9.48 -2.87
N THR A 48 8.34 10.68 -2.29
CA THR A 48 7.36 11.71 -2.65
C THR A 48 7.53 12.11 -4.12
N ASN A 49 6.42 12.34 -4.82
CA ASN A 49 6.36 12.71 -6.25
C ASN A 49 6.93 11.66 -7.23
N SER A 50 7.04 10.39 -6.81
CA SER A 50 7.45 9.28 -7.68
C SER A 50 6.26 8.46 -8.15
N LEU A 51 5.40 9.11 -8.93
CA LEU A 51 4.21 8.47 -9.52
C LEU A 51 4.63 7.42 -10.58
N ASP A 52 5.72 7.71 -11.30
CA ASP A 52 6.33 6.85 -12.31
C ASP A 52 6.78 5.48 -11.77
N LEU A 53 7.07 5.40 -10.47
CA LEU A 53 7.45 4.14 -9.82
C LEU A 53 6.24 3.25 -9.53
N ASN A 54 5.01 3.77 -9.58
CA ASN A 54 3.82 3.06 -9.14
C ASN A 54 3.26 2.22 -10.30
N PRO A 55 3.28 0.87 -10.20
CA PRO A 55 2.82 0.02 -11.30
C PRO A 55 1.35 0.27 -11.71
N ILE A 56 0.52 0.76 -10.79
CA ILE A 56 -0.90 1.03 -11.08
C ILE A 56 -1.09 2.15 -12.11
N GLU A 57 -0.17 3.10 -12.17
CA GLU A 57 -0.21 4.24 -13.10
C GLU A 57 -0.03 3.76 -14.53
N HIS A 58 0.83 2.76 -14.73
CA HIS A 58 0.98 2.11 -16.01
C HIS A 58 -0.27 1.32 -16.40
N ILE A 59 -0.88 0.61 -15.45
CA ILE A 59 -2.13 -0.12 -15.70
C ILE A 59 -3.24 0.86 -16.13
N TRP A 60 -3.39 1.98 -15.44
CA TRP A 60 -4.36 3.02 -15.80
C TRP A 60 -4.07 3.66 -17.16
N HIS A 61 -2.80 3.82 -17.54
CA HIS A 61 -2.44 4.31 -18.86
C HIS A 61 -2.84 3.34 -20.00
N LEU A 62 -2.92 2.04 -19.71
CA LEU A 62 -3.31 1.00 -20.67
C LEU A 62 -4.82 0.75 -20.75
N MET A 63 -5.61 1.28 -19.81
CA MET A 63 -7.07 1.17 -19.76
C MET A 63 -7.74 2.23 -20.63
#